data_AF-A0A9Y2KXU9-F1
#
_entry.id   AF-A0A9Y2KXU9-F1
#
_cell.length_a   1.000
_cell.length_b   1.000
_cell.length_c   1.000
_cell.angle_alpha   90.00
_cell.angle_beta   90.00
_cell.angle_gamma   90.00
#
_symmetry.space_group_name_H-M   'P 1'
#
loop_
_entity.id
_entity.type
_entity.pdbx_description
1 polymer ?
#
loop_
_entity_poly.entity_id
_entity_poly.type
_entity_poly.pdbx_seq_one_letter_code
_entity_poly.pdbx_strand_id
1 'polypeptide(L)'
;MLEDQEDDIEAVAARLKRVREILGLTKKEFAERADMTEQTYGPFENARRELSLNAAKKLRKRYGLPLEFTYFGKIEDLPTRISKDL
;
A
#
# COMPACT_ATOMS: atom_id res chain seq x y z
N MET A 1 2.97 -17.32 -4.48
CA MET A 1 2.82 -16.04 -5.21
C MET A 1 2.97 -14.90 -4.20
N LEU A 2 3.23 -13.65 -4.63
CA LEU A 2 3.33 -12.49 -3.71
C LEU A 2 2.04 -12.25 -2.89
N GLU A 3 0.95 -12.90 -3.28
CA GLU A 3 -0.35 -12.93 -2.61
C GLU A 3 -0.34 -13.79 -1.33
N ASP A 4 0.60 -14.72 -1.17
CA ASP A 4 0.64 -15.66 -0.03
C ASP A 4 1.52 -15.16 1.14
N GLN A 5 2.23 -14.05 0.96
CA GLN A 5 3.22 -13.55 1.92
C GLN A 5 2.67 -12.47 2.87
N GLU A 6 1.35 -12.28 2.89
CA GLU A 6 0.64 -11.37 3.82
C GLU A 6 1.37 -10.03 4.01
N ASP A 7 1.77 -9.70 5.24
CA ASP A 7 2.42 -8.46 5.67
C ASP A 7 3.95 -8.47 5.62
N ASP A 8 4.55 -9.49 4.98
CA ASP A 8 5.99 -9.50 4.70
C ASP A 8 6.41 -8.21 3.99
N ILE A 9 7.53 -7.64 4.45
CA ILE A 9 8.01 -6.33 4.00
C ILE A 9 8.31 -6.30 2.49
N GLU A 10 8.80 -7.41 1.92
CA GLU A 10 9.07 -7.51 0.48
C GLU A 10 7.75 -7.59 -0.31
N ALA A 11 6.75 -8.29 0.22
CA ALA A 11 5.43 -8.38 -0.39
C ALA A 11 4.72 -7.02 -0.42
N VAL A 12 4.76 -6.26 0.69
CA VAL A 12 4.24 -4.89 0.78
C VAL A 12 4.97 -3.99 -0.22
N ALA A 13 6.30 -4.02 -0.24
CA ALA A 13 7.12 -3.24 -1.16
C ALA A 13 6.78 -3.53 -2.63
N ALA A 14 6.60 -4.81 -2.98
CA ALA A 14 6.23 -5.24 -4.32
C ALA A 14 4.84 -4.73 -4.74
N ARG A 15 3.85 -4.76 -3.84
CA ARG A 15 2.51 -4.19 -4.11
C ARG A 15 2.57 -2.68 -4.36
N LEU A 16 3.30 -1.95 -3.52
CA LEU A 16 3.50 -0.50 -3.69
C LEU A 16 4.14 -0.18 -5.04
N LYS A 17 5.21 -0.89 -5.38
CA LYS A 17 5.89 -0.76 -6.68
C LYS A 17 4.95 -1.05 -7.85
N ARG A 18 4.18 -2.14 -7.76
CA ARG A 18 3.24 -2.55 -8.80
C ARG A 18 2.16 -1.51 -9.06
N VAL A 19 1.56 -0.97 -8.01
CA VAL A 19 0.56 0.11 -8.13
C VAL A 19 1.18 1.33 -8.81
N ARG A 20 2.36 1.77 -8.35
CA ARG A 20 3.05 2.92 -8.93
C ARG A 20 3.32 2.73 -10.43
N GLU A 21 3.80 1.56 -10.81
CA GLU A 21 4.10 1.22 -12.21
C GLU A 21 2.85 1.17 -13.09
N ILE A 22 1.73 0.63 -12.59
CA ILE A 22 0.44 0.66 -13.29
C ILE A 22 -0.02 2.10 -13.55
N LEU A 23 0.21 3.01 -12.61
CA LEU A 23 -0.11 4.43 -12.76
C LEU A 23 0.88 5.19 -13.65
N GLY A 24 1.98 4.56 -14.09
CA GLY A 24 3.00 5.18 -14.93
C GLY A 24 3.80 6.27 -14.22
N LEU A 25 3.93 6.21 -12.89
CA LEU A 25 4.54 7.27 -12.08
C LEU A 25 5.97 6.92 -11.66
N THR A 26 6.82 7.93 -11.58
CA THR A 26 8.10 7.86 -10.87
C THR A 26 7.86 7.76 -9.35
N LYS A 27 8.87 7.29 -8.60
CA LYS A 27 8.79 7.23 -7.12
C LYS A 27 8.49 8.61 -6.52
N LYS A 28 9.14 9.65 -7.06
CA LYS A 28 8.92 11.04 -6.68
C LYS A 28 7.48 11.48 -6.89
N GLU A 29 6.95 11.34 -8.11
CA GLU A 29 5.57 11.74 -8.41
C GLU A 29 4.54 10.97 -7.58
N PHE A 30 4.78 9.67 -7.37
CA PHE A 30 3.88 8.83 -6.59
C PHE A 30 3.84 9.28 -5.12
N ALA A 31 4.99 9.61 -4.55
CA ALA A 31 5.10 10.11 -3.17
C ALA A 31 4.49 11.50 -3.03
N GLU A 32 4.87 12.45 -3.89
CA GLU A 32 4.46 13.85 -3.79
C GLU A 32 2.95 14.02 -3.95
N ARG A 33 2.33 13.27 -4.88
CA ARG A 33 0.87 13.24 -5.05
C ARG A 33 0.14 12.73 -3.80
N ALA A 34 0.79 11.92 -2.96
CA ALA A 34 0.26 11.42 -1.70
C ALA A 34 0.78 12.21 -0.48
N ASP A 35 1.20 13.47 -0.67
CA ASP A 35 1.70 14.34 0.41
C ASP A 35 2.92 13.75 1.16
N MET A 36 3.83 13.10 0.44
CA MET A 36 5.09 12.53 0.96
C MET A 36 6.28 12.91 0.08
N THR A 37 7.48 12.94 0.67
CA THR A 37 8.71 13.08 -0.12
C THR A 37 9.15 11.73 -0.70
N GLU A 38 9.88 11.75 -1.81
CA GLU A 38 10.51 10.52 -2.36
C GLU A 38 11.39 9.81 -1.32
N GLN A 39 12.13 10.55 -0.51
CA GLN A 39 12.97 10.03 0.58
C GLN A 39 12.15 9.30 1.66
N THR A 40 10.91 9.74 1.89
CA THR A 40 9.99 9.06 2.81
C THR A 40 9.45 7.78 2.20
N TYR A 41 9.06 7.83 0.93
CA TYR A 41 8.42 6.71 0.25
C TYR A 41 9.39 5.60 -0.17
N GLY A 42 10.58 5.97 -0.65
CA GLY A 42 11.58 5.06 -1.21
C GLY A 42 11.93 3.88 -0.31
N PRO A 43 12.18 4.06 1.00
CA PRO A 43 12.42 2.95 1.91
C PRO A 43 11.29 1.92 2.00
N PHE A 44 10.03 2.34 1.82
CA PHE A 44 8.88 1.42 1.80
C PHE A 44 8.87 0.57 0.53
N GLU A 45 9.04 1.18 -0.65
CA GLU A 45 9.05 0.44 -1.92
C GLU A 45 10.32 -0.40 -2.11
N ASN A 46 11.39 -0.12 -1.36
CA ASN A 46 12.65 -0.87 -1.41
C ASN A 46 12.77 -1.93 -0.30
N ALA A 47 11.70 -2.20 0.44
CA ALA A 47 11.69 -3.11 1.59
C ALA A 47 12.78 -2.81 2.65
N ARG A 48 13.17 -1.54 2.78
CA ARG A 48 14.15 -1.07 3.78
C ARG A 48 13.48 -0.57 5.06
N ARG A 49 12.16 -0.38 5.02
CA ARG A 49 11.35 0.06 6.15
C ARG A 49 9.91 -0.42 5.95
N GLU A 50 9.28 -0.90 7.02
CA GLU A 50 7.85 -1.23 7.01
C GLU A 50 7.01 0.00 6.64
N LEU A 51 5.90 -0.23 5.93
CA LEU A 51 4.98 0.83 5.58
C LEU A 51 4.26 1.33 6.83
N SER A 52 4.58 2.55 7.26
CA SER A 52 3.89 3.16 8.40
C SER A 52 2.39 3.37 8.10
N LEU A 53 1.54 3.24 9.13
CA LEU A 53 0.11 3.47 9.00
C LEU A 53 -0.23 4.89 8.47
N ASN A 54 0.58 5.90 8.83
CA ASN A 54 0.39 7.26 8.32
C ASN A 54 0.62 7.32 6.80
N ALA A 55 1.70 6.71 6.31
CA ALA A 55 1.96 6.60 4.87
C ALA A 55 0.85 5.80 4.15
N ALA A 56 0.41 4.69 4.74
CA ALA A 56 -0.69 3.90 4.17
C ALA A 56 -2.01 4.69 4.09
N LYS A 57 -2.35 5.47 5.13
CA LYS A 57 -3.51 6.38 5.11
C LYS A 57 -3.43 7.43 4.01
N LYS A 58 -2.24 8.00 3.77
CA LYS A 58 -2.00 8.96 2.69
C LYS A 58 -2.19 8.32 1.32
N LEU A 59 -1.63 7.12 1.12
CA LEU A 59 -1.78 6.34 -0.11
C LEU A 59 -3.25 5.97 -0.36
N ARG A 60 -3.98 5.52 0.67
CA ARG A 60 -5.42 5.29 0.61
C ARG A 60 -6.18 6.55 0.17
N LYS A 61 -5.92 7.68 0.81
CA LYS A 61 -6.59 8.95 0.49
C LYS A 61 -6.34 9.39 -0.94
N ARG A 62 -5.12 9.20 -1.46
CA ARG A 62 -4.73 9.66 -2.80
C ARG A 62 -5.15 8.71 -3.93
N TYR A 63 -4.94 7.41 -3.72
CA TYR A 63 -5.04 6.39 -4.78
C TYR A 63 -6.18 5.40 -4.56
N GLY A 64 -6.94 5.53 -3.46
CA GLY A 64 -8.02 4.61 -3.14
C GLY A 64 -7.55 3.23 -2.70
N LEU A 65 -6.26 3.05 -2.37
CA LEU A 65 -5.72 1.75 -1.97
C LEU A 65 -6.28 1.31 -0.61
N PRO A 66 -7.03 0.19 -0.54
CA PRO A 66 -7.46 -0.37 0.74
C PRO A 66 -6.24 -0.74 1.59
N LEU A 67 -6.38 -0.60 2.91
CA LEU A 67 -5.31 -0.98 3.83
C LEU A 67 -5.09 -2.50 3.79
N GLU A 68 -6.17 -3.28 3.73
CA GLU A 68 -6.13 -4.75 3.57
C GLU A 68 -5.34 -5.18 2.34
N PHE A 69 -5.57 -4.53 1.20
CA PHE A 69 -4.78 -4.78 -0.01
C PHE A 69 -3.31 -4.41 0.20
N THR A 70 -3.06 -3.21 0.74
CA THR A 70 -1.69 -2.69 0.86
C THR A 70 -0.84 -3.57 1.79
N TYR A 71 -1.40 -3.95 2.94
CA TYR A 71 -0.72 -4.75 3.95
C TYR A 71 -0.79 -6.26 3.69
N PHE A 72 -1.91 -6.80 3.22
CA PHE A 72 -2.12 -8.26 3.14
C PHE A 72 -2.44 -8.78 1.73
N GLY A 73 -2.50 -7.91 0.71
CA GLY A 73 -2.84 -8.31 -0.65
C GLY A 73 -4.31 -8.67 -0.88
N LYS A 74 -5.18 -8.50 0.12
CA LYS A 74 -6.61 -8.85 0.05
C LYS A 74 -7.41 -7.77 -0.67
N ILE A 75 -8.27 -8.19 -1.59
CA ILE A 75 -9.13 -7.30 -2.40
C ILE A 75 -10.59 -7.32 -1.89
N GLU A 76 -10.89 -8.21 -0.94
CA GLU A 76 -12.22 -8.43 -0.39
C GLU A 76 -12.35 -7.90 1.04
N ASP A 77 -13.52 -7.35 1.37
CA ASP A 77 -13.82 -6.68 2.64
C ASP A 77 -14.80 -7.47 3.52
N LEU A 78 -14.61 -7.30 4.84
CA LEU A 78 -15.40 -7.65 6.03
C LEU A 78 -16.25 -8.95 6.01
N PRO A 79 -16.04 -9.89 6.96
CA PRO A 79 -16.92 -11.05 7.12
C PRO A 79 -18.40 -10.68 7.27
N THR A 80 -19.27 -11.36 6.52
CA THR A 80 -20.71 -11.07 6.41
C THR A 80 -21.47 -10.99 7.74
N ARG A 81 -20.98 -11.67 8.78
CA ARG A 81 -21.59 -11.60 10.11
C ARG A 81 -21.41 -10.22 10.75
N ILE A 82 -20.22 -9.63 10.61
CA ILE A 82 -19.89 -8.34 11.21
C ILE A 82 -20.55 -7.21 10.41
N SER A 83 -20.63 -7.33 9.07
CA SER A 83 -21.26 -6.30 8.24
C SER A 83 -22.75 -6.10 8.49
N LYS A 84 -23.45 -7.12 9.02
CA LYS A 84 -24.87 -7.03 9.37
C LYS A 84 -25.13 -6.30 10.69
N ASP A 85 -24.10 -6.16 11.52
CA ASP A 85 -24.18 -5.61 12.88
C ASP A 85 -23.58 -4.17 12.97
N LEU A 86 -23.15 -3.59 11.84
CA LEU A 86 -22.66 -2.20 11.69
C LEU A 86 -23.67 -1.34 10.93
#